data_AF-A0A7S1QWA3-F1
#
_entry.id   AF-A0A7S1QWA3-F1
#
_cell.length_a   1.000
_cell.length_b   1.000
_cell.length_c   1.000
_cell.angle_alpha   90.00
_cell.angle_beta   90.00
_cell.angle_gamma   90.00
#
_symmetry.space_group_name_H-M   'P 1'
#
loop_
_entity.id
_entity.type
_entity.pdbx_description
1 polymer ?
#
loop_
_entity_poly.entity_id
_entity_poly.type
_entity_poly.pdbx_seq_one_letter_code
_entity_poly.pdbx_strand_id
1 'polypeptide(L)'
;DWTADERLADESDVRNSPALKKLFGKIVNAVGLSVAGMHEPTKIVPMLIQLGARHIGYGVQIEFWPVMWEAFNLTLQESLGKEYTTEVKVAWELVYNFISAIMIEGLKEAIAARDA
;
A
#
# COMPACT_ATOMS: atom_id res chain seq x y z
N ASP A 1 -13.60 -10.65 3.74
CA ASP A 1 -14.43 -9.56 4.27
C ASP A 1 -13.63 -8.61 5.12
N TRP A 2 -13.70 -7.32 4.80
CA TRP A 2 -13.10 -6.21 5.55
C TRP A 2 -14.24 -5.37 6.11
N THR A 3 -14.18 -5.04 7.40
CA THR A 3 -15.06 -4.07 8.05
C THR A 3 -14.19 -2.98 8.65
N ALA A 4 -14.55 -1.71 8.43
CA ALA A 4 -13.86 -0.52 8.93
C ALA A 4 -13.97 -0.33 10.46
N ASP A 5 -14.44 -1.35 11.17
CA ASP A 5 -14.97 -1.25 12.53
C ASP A 5 -13.98 -1.82 13.56
N GLU A 6 -12.71 -1.42 13.44
CA GLU A 6 -11.69 -1.60 14.49
C GLU A 6 -11.43 -0.25 15.21
N ARG A 7 -12.42 0.67 15.23
CA ARG A 7 -12.36 2.02 15.85
C ARG A 7 -12.31 2.02 17.39
N LEU A 8 -11.91 0.91 18.01
CA LEU A 8 -11.96 0.70 19.46
C LEU A 8 -10.60 0.30 20.07
N ALA A 9 -9.52 0.27 19.28
CA ALA A 9 -8.19 0.14 19.86
C ALA A 9 -7.77 1.50 20.43
N ASP A 10 -7.31 1.51 21.68
CA ASP A 10 -6.69 2.67 22.34
C ASP A 10 -5.63 3.30 21.41
N GLU A 11 -5.97 4.44 20.80
CA GLU A 11 -5.14 5.16 19.83
C GLU A 11 -3.96 5.89 20.51
N SER A 12 -3.83 5.83 21.84
CA SER A 12 -2.74 6.48 22.57
C SER A 12 -1.38 5.81 22.35
N ASP A 13 -1.36 4.51 22.03
CA ASP A 13 -0.15 3.76 21.68
C ASP A 13 -0.22 3.19 20.25
N VAL A 14 0.00 4.09 19.29
CA VAL A 14 0.11 3.76 17.86
C VAL A 14 1.19 2.71 17.58
N ARG A 15 2.26 2.63 18.39
CA ARG A 15 3.35 1.66 18.19
C ARG A 15 2.92 0.23 18.49
N ASN A 16 1.99 0.02 19.40
CA ASN A 16 1.48 -1.31 19.73
C ASN A 16 0.13 -1.63 19.09
N SER A 17 -0.42 -0.73 18.27
CA SER A 17 -1.69 -0.91 17.58
C SER A 17 -1.75 -2.24 16.81
N PRO A 18 -2.66 -3.17 17.21
CA PRO A 18 -2.89 -4.42 16.49
C PRO A 18 -3.36 -4.17 15.04
N ALA A 19 -4.16 -3.12 14.83
CA ALA A 19 -4.64 -2.72 13.52
C ALA A 19 -3.48 -2.29 12.61
N LEU A 20 -2.53 -1.51 13.13
CA LEU A 20 -1.36 -1.06 12.36
C LEU A 20 -0.42 -2.22 12.01
N LYS A 21 -0.18 -3.14 12.95
CA LYS A 21 0.61 -4.35 12.70
C LYS A 21 -0.02 -5.22 11.60
N LYS A 22 -1.35 -5.38 11.64
CA LYS A 22 -2.12 -6.13 10.63
C LYS A 22 -2.12 -5.43 9.27
N LEU A 23 -2.19 -4.09 9.25
CA LEU A 23 -2.07 -3.29 8.02
C LEU A 23 -0.69 -3.46 7.40
N PHE A 24 0.38 -3.32 8.19
CA PHE A 24 1.75 -3.50 7.72
C PHE A 24 1.97 -4.88 7.10
N GLY A 25 1.52 -5.95 7.77
CA GLY A 25 1.62 -7.32 7.22
C GLY A 25 0.89 -7.48 5.89
N LYS A 26 -0.28 -6.84 5.71
CA LYS A 26 -1.00 -6.85 4.43
C LYS A 26 -0.25 -6.10 3.33
N ILE A 27 0.38 -4.98 3.66
CA ILE A 27 1.20 -4.20 2.73
C ILE A 27 2.39 -5.04 2.27
N VAL A 28 3.18 -5.57 3.20
CA VAL A 28 4.34 -6.40 2.87
C VAL A 28 3.94 -7.61 2.02
N ASN A 29 2.81 -8.26 2.31
CA ASN A 29 2.31 -9.36 1.50
C ASN A 29 1.87 -8.90 0.10
N ALA A 30 1.12 -7.80 -0.02
CA ALA A 30 0.70 -7.26 -1.31
C ALA A 30 1.90 -6.86 -2.18
N VAL A 31 2.91 -6.23 -1.58
CA VAL A 31 4.13 -5.85 -2.29
C VAL A 31 4.97 -7.10 -2.65
N GLY A 32 5.10 -8.07 -1.75
CA GLY A 32 5.80 -9.33 -2.01
C GLY A 32 5.15 -10.17 -3.13
N LEU A 33 3.82 -10.28 -3.12
CA LEU A 33 3.05 -10.90 -4.20
C LEU A 33 3.18 -10.14 -5.51
N SER A 34 3.34 -8.82 -5.46
CA SER A 34 3.56 -8.00 -6.66
C SER A 34 4.94 -8.23 -7.26
N VAL A 35 5.98 -8.31 -6.44
CA VAL A 35 7.34 -8.67 -6.87
C VAL A 35 7.36 -10.09 -7.45
N ALA A 36 6.74 -11.07 -6.78
CA ALA A 36 6.65 -12.44 -7.28
C ALA A 36 5.81 -12.55 -8.56
N GLY A 37 4.78 -11.71 -8.69
CA GLY A 37 3.87 -11.63 -9.84
C GLY A 37 4.39 -10.79 -11.00
N MET A 38 5.55 -10.13 -10.90
CA MET A 38 6.15 -9.36 -12.01
C MET A 38 6.44 -10.23 -13.25
N HIS A 39 6.42 -11.56 -13.13
CA HIS A 39 6.50 -12.47 -14.26
C HIS A 39 5.19 -12.60 -15.05
N GLU A 40 4.05 -12.12 -14.54
CA GLU A 40 2.74 -12.16 -15.21
C GLU A 40 1.96 -10.83 -15.07
N PRO A 41 2.46 -9.73 -15.67
CA PRO A 41 1.86 -8.39 -15.53
C PRO A 41 0.39 -8.33 -15.99
N THR A 42 -0.01 -9.16 -16.96
CA THR A 42 -1.38 -9.22 -17.49
C THR A 42 -2.42 -9.68 -16.47
N LYS A 43 -2.02 -10.44 -15.44
CA LYS A 43 -2.93 -10.88 -14.37
C LYS A 43 -2.96 -9.91 -13.20
N ILE A 44 -1.83 -9.28 -12.89
CA ILE A 44 -1.72 -8.45 -11.68
C ILE A 44 -2.34 -7.06 -11.85
N VAL A 45 -2.23 -6.46 -13.04
CA VAL A 45 -2.74 -5.11 -13.30
C VAL A 45 -4.26 -5.01 -13.02
N PRO A 46 -5.13 -5.89 -13.54
CA PRO A 46 -6.56 -5.82 -13.24
C PRO A 46 -6.88 -6.00 -11.75
N MET A 47 -6.14 -6.86 -11.04
CA MET A 47 -6.31 -7.04 -9.61
C MET A 47 -5.93 -5.78 -8.82
N LEU A 48 -4.83 -5.11 -9.20
CA LEU A 48 -4.40 -3.87 -8.58
C LEU A 48 -5.37 -2.71 -8.85
N ILE A 49 -5.96 -2.63 -10.04
CA ILE A 49 -7.04 -1.67 -10.34
C ILE A 49 -8.23 -1.89 -9.41
N GLN A 50 -8.72 -3.13 -9.30
CA GLN A 50 -9.83 -3.46 -8.40
C GLN A 50 -9.49 -3.19 -6.94
N LEU A 51 -8.27 -3.49 -6.52
CA LEU A 51 -7.80 -3.18 -5.18
C LEU A 51 -7.77 -1.66 -4.94
N GLY A 52 -7.25 -0.89 -5.90
CA GLY A 52 -7.24 0.57 -5.91
C GLY A 52 -8.64 1.16 -5.76
N ALA A 53 -9.59 0.71 -6.56
CA ALA A 53 -10.98 1.15 -6.52
C ALA A 53 -11.60 1.00 -5.12
N ARG A 54 -11.33 -0.10 -4.40
CA ARG A 54 -11.85 -0.31 -3.04
C ARG A 54 -11.40 0.74 -2.02
N HIS A 55 -10.29 1.44 -2.28
CA HIS A 55 -9.79 2.48 -1.38
C HIS A 55 -10.73 3.68 -1.27
N ILE A 56 -11.66 3.86 -2.23
CA ILE A 56 -12.72 4.86 -2.11
C ILE A 56 -13.60 4.62 -0.88
N GLY A 57 -13.92 3.34 -0.61
CA GLY A 57 -14.74 2.95 0.54
C GLY A 57 -14.00 3.11 1.88
N TYR A 58 -12.69 3.30 1.85
CA TYR A 58 -11.84 3.51 3.02
C TYR A 58 -11.63 4.99 3.31
N GLY A 59 -12.05 5.88 2.40
CA GLY A 59 -11.82 7.33 2.52
C GLY A 59 -10.37 7.74 2.26
N VAL A 60 -9.58 6.90 1.58
CA VAL A 60 -8.18 7.22 1.28
C VAL A 60 -8.12 8.26 0.16
N GLN A 61 -7.26 9.27 0.35
CA GLN A 61 -7.02 10.36 -0.60
C GLN A 61 -5.70 10.13 -1.35
N ILE A 62 -5.62 10.56 -2.61
CA ILE A 62 -4.45 10.33 -3.49
C ILE A 62 -3.16 10.89 -2.86
N GLU A 63 -3.30 11.97 -2.08
CA GLU A 63 -2.24 12.67 -1.34
C GLU A 63 -1.61 11.80 -0.24
N PHE A 64 -2.25 10.71 0.18
CA PHE A 64 -1.71 9.81 1.20
C PHE A 64 -0.66 8.83 0.65
N TRP A 65 -0.59 8.62 -0.66
CA TRP A 65 0.39 7.70 -1.26
C TRP A 65 1.83 8.16 -1.06
N PRO A 66 2.21 9.42 -1.35
CA PRO A 66 3.57 9.91 -1.04
C PRO A 66 3.96 9.74 0.44
N VAL A 67 3.04 10.01 1.37
CA VAL A 67 3.26 9.83 2.81
C VAL A 67 3.49 8.37 3.17
N MET A 68 2.72 7.47 2.53
CA MET A 68 2.89 6.03 2.70
C MET A 68 4.25 5.55 2.18
N TRP A 69 4.72 6.07 1.05
CA TRP A 69 6.09 5.78 0.58
C TRP A 69 7.14 6.19 1.62
N GLU A 70 7.06 7.40 2.17
CA GLU A 70 8.00 7.87 3.18
C GLU A 70 8.03 6.94 4.41
N ALA A 71 6.86 6.56 4.92
CA ALA A 71 6.74 5.65 6.04
C ALA A 71 7.31 4.25 5.74
N PHE A 72 7.03 3.71 4.56
CA PHE A 72 7.59 2.43 4.11
C PHE A 72 9.11 2.50 4.00
N ASN A 73 9.61 3.57 3.39
CA ASN A 73 11.01 3.81 3.17
C ASN A 73 11.80 3.95 4.49
N LEU A 74 11.22 4.62 5.50
CA LEU A 74 11.77 4.66 6.85
C LEU A 74 11.76 3.27 7.50
N THR A 75 10.68 2.52 7.34
CA THR A 75 10.58 1.16 7.89
C THR A 75 11.62 0.21 7.29
N LEU A 76 11.87 0.32 5.98
CA LEU A 76 12.91 -0.45 5.28
C LEU A 76 14.32 -0.08 5.79
N GLN A 77 14.60 1.21 5.98
CA GLN A 77 15.87 1.67 6.55
C GLN A 77 16.11 1.07 7.94
N GLU A 78 15.10 1.13 8.82
CA GLU A 78 15.21 0.61 10.18
C GLU A 78 15.33 -0.93 10.21
N SER A 79 14.56 -1.62 9.37
CA SER A 79 14.48 -3.09 9.38
C SER A 79 15.69 -3.76 8.74
N LEU A 80 16.22 -3.19 7.65
CA LEU A 80 17.34 -3.77 6.89
C LEU A 80 18.70 -3.23 7.36
N GLY A 81 18.73 -2.06 8.01
CA GLY A 81 19.95 -1.47 8.56
C GLY A 81 21.05 -1.36 7.51
N LYS A 82 22.16 -2.09 7.70
CA LYS A 82 23.31 -2.05 6.77
C LYS A 82 23.02 -2.64 5.39
N GLU A 83 22.02 -3.51 5.28
CA GLU A 83 21.60 -4.11 4.01
C GLU A 83 20.71 -3.17 3.19
N TYR A 84 20.29 -2.03 3.76
CA TYR A 84 19.56 -1.00 3.04
C TYR A 84 20.52 -0.17 2.17
N THR A 85 20.97 -0.75 1.06
CA THR A 85 21.83 -0.05 0.09
C THR A 85 21.01 0.86 -0.83
N THR A 86 21.70 1.73 -1.57
CA THR A 86 21.07 2.59 -2.59
C THR A 86 20.33 1.76 -3.64
N GLU A 87 20.90 0.64 -4.06
CA GLU A 87 20.29 -0.27 -5.03
C GLU A 87 19.00 -0.89 -4.47
N VAL A 88 19.00 -1.29 -3.20
CA VAL A 88 17.81 -1.81 -2.51
C VAL A 88 16.72 -0.75 -2.42
N LYS A 89 17.06 0.49 -2.05
CA LYS A 89 16.12 1.62 -2.06
C LYS A 89 15.47 1.80 -3.43
N VAL A 90 16.28 1.89 -4.49
CA VAL A 90 15.79 2.12 -5.85
C VAL A 90 14.88 0.97 -6.31
N ALA A 91 15.23 -0.28 -5.98
CA ALA A 91 14.39 -1.42 -6.31
C ALA A 91 13.02 -1.35 -5.61
N TRP A 92 12.98 -1.04 -4.31
CA TRP A 92 11.72 -0.88 -3.58
C TRP A 92 10.89 0.30 -4.07
N GLU A 93 11.55 1.41 -4.43
CA GLU A 93 10.89 2.60 -4.98
C GLU A 93 10.21 2.29 -6.33
N LEU A 94 10.90 1.56 -7.22
CA LEU A 94 10.32 1.12 -8.50
C LEU A 94 9.08 0.24 -8.30
N VAL A 95 9.16 -0.72 -7.38
CA VAL A 95 8.03 -1.60 -7.06
C VAL A 95 6.87 -0.82 -6.48
N TYR A 96 7.14 0.06 -5.51
CA TYR A 96 6.11 0.90 -4.89
C TYR A 96 5.43 1.79 -5.93
N ASN A 97 6.20 2.48 -6.77
CA ASN A 97 5.70 3.38 -7.81
C ASN A 97 4.84 2.63 -8.84
N PHE A 98 5.26 1.44 -9.26
CA PHE A 98 4.48 0.60 -10.17
C PHE A 98 3.12 0.24 -9.59
N ILE A 99 3.08 -0.27 -8.35
CA ILE A 99 1.84 -0.70 -7.70
C ILE A 99 0.91 0.49 -7.44
N SER A 100 1.47 1.54 -6.84
CA SER A 100 0.72 2.74 -6.46
C SER A 100 0.12 3.44 -7.67
N ALA A 101 0.84 3.57 -8.78
CA ALA A 101 0.31 4.18 -10.00
C ALA A 101 -0.97 3.47 -10.49
N ILE A 102 -0.95 2.14 -10.52
CA ILE A 102 -2.11 1.33 -10.94
C ILE A 102 -3.26 1.46 -9.93
N MET A 103 -2.98 1.38 -8.64
CA MET A 103 -4.01 1.50 -7.60
C MET A 103 -4.65 2.90 -7.56
N ILE A 104 -3.85 3.96 -7.76
CA ILE A 104 -4.33 5.34 -7.85
C ILE A 104 -5.26 5.48 -9.05
N GLU A 105 -4.96 4.85 -10.18
CA GLU A 105 -5.85 4.88 -11.35
C GLU A 105 -7.20 4.24 -11.04
N GLY A 106 -7.21 3.05 -10.44
CA GLY A 106 -8.46 2.41 -10.01
C GLY A 106 -9.26 3.24 -9.00
N LEU A 107 -8.58 3.97 -8.10
CA LEU A 107 -9.25 4.91 -7.19
C LEU A 107 -9.86 6.10 -7.94
N LYS A 108 -9.13 6.71 -8.87
CA LYS A 108 -9.63 7.84 -9.68
C LYS A 108 -10.87 7.44 -10.47
N GLU A 109 -10.86 6.29 -11.12
CA GLU A 109 -12.01 5.75 -11.85
C GLU A 109 -13.22 5.57 -10.92
N ALA A 110 -13.02 5.01 -9.72
CA ALA A 110 -14.08 4.84 -8.75
C ALA A 110 -14.63 6.17 -8.23
N ILE A 111 -13.78 7.18 -8.01
CA ILE A 111 -14.19 8.52 -7.60
C ILE A 111 -15.03 9.16 -8.71
N ALA A 112 -14.56 9.12 -9.95
CA ALA A 112 -15.28 9.67 -11.09
C ALA A 112 -16.65 9.00 -11.28
N ALA A 113 -16.73 7.68 -11.11
CA ALA A 113 -17.99 6.94 -11.21
C ALA A 113 -18.99 7.22 -10.07
N ARG A 114 -18.50 7.58 -8.87
CA ARG A 114 -19.36 8.01 -7.75
C ARG A 114 -19.94 9.41 -7.96
N ASP A 115 -19.15 10.28 -8.59
CA ASP A 115 -19.47 11.70 -8.76
C ASP A 115 -20.25 11.99 -10.07
N ALA A 116 -20.42 10.99 -10.93
CA ALA A 116 -21.21 11.01 -12.17
C ALA A 116 -22.70 10.69 -11.92
#